data_AF-A0A6L7S1B0-F1
#
_entry.id   AF-A0A6L7S1B0-F1
#
_cell.length_a   1.000
_cell.length_b   1.000
_cell.length_c   1.000
_cell.angle_alpha   90.00
_cell.angle_beta   90.00
_cell.angle_gamma   90.00
#
_symmetry.space_group_name_H-M   'P 1'
#
loop_
_entity.id
_entity.type
_entity.pdbx_description
1 polymer ?
#
loop_
_entity_poly.entity_id
_entity_poly.type
_entity_poly.pdbx_seq_one_letter_code
_entity_poly.pdbx_strand_id
1 'polypeptide(L)' 'RRLATLHQVLHFRVERGVDFLHIKKHYYGSHAAINPTRIVPIGPEIEYTAPHDRARLGQGTLH' A
#
# COMPACT_ATOMS: atom_id res chain seq x y z
N ARG A 1 1.89 -20.07 22.38
CA ARG A 1 1.42 -20.54 21.06
C ARG A 1 0.78 -19.36 20.31
N ARG A 2 1.58 -18.60 19.56
CA ARG A 2 1.12 -17.59 18.59
C ARG A 2 2.11 -17.68 17.43
N LEU A 3 1.98 -18.78 16.68
CA LEU A 3 2.74 -19.01 15.47
C LEU A 3 2.36 -17.89 14.50
N ALA A 4 3.37 -17.33 13.82
CA ALA A 4 3.23 -16.43 12.69
C ALA A 4 2.81 -14.97 12.97
N THR A 5 3.68 -14.21 13.64
CA THR A 5 4.01 -12.87 13.09
C THR A 5 4.85 -13.11 11.82
N LEU A 6 4.21 -13.67 10.79
CA LEU A 6 4.85 -14.10 9.54
C LEU A 6 5.15 -12.87 8.68
N HIS A 7 6.42 -12.79 8.32
CA HIS A 7 7.04 -11.93 7.32
C HIS A 7 7.06 -10.43 7.60
N GLN A 8 8.23 -10.02 8.10
CA GLN A 8 9.00 -8.88 7.60
C GLN A 8 8.31 -8.17 6.44
N VAL A 9 7.54 -7.12 6.75
CA VAL A 9 7.03 -6.23 5.71
C VAL A 9 8.24 -5.50 5.17
N LEU A 10 8.69 -5.91 3.99
CA LEU A 10 9.68 -5.21 3.18
C LEU A 10 9.36 -3.70 3.25
N HIS A 11 10.36 -2.92 3.66
CA HIS A 11 10.27 -1.46 3.63
C HIS A 11 10.30 -1.00 2.17
N PHE A 12 9.17 -1.11 1.49
CA PHE A 12 9.01 -0.65 0.12
C PHE A 12 8.49 0.79 0.13
N ARG A 13 9.37 1.74 -0.17
CA ARG A 13 9.01 3.13 -0.45
C ARG A 13 9.12 3.33 -1.96
N VAL A 14 7.99 3.64 -2.58
CA VAL A 14 7.94 3.93 -4.02
C VAL A 14 8.48 5.33 -4.29
N GLU A 15 8.19 6.29 -3.41
CA GLU A 15 8.61 7.68 -3.51
C GLU A 15 8.86 8.31 -2.15
N ARG A 16 9.49 9.50 -2.14
CA ARG A 16 9.73 10.27 -0.92
C ARG A 16 8.40 10.71 -0.30
N GLY A 17 8.08 10.13 0.86
CA GLY A 17 6.89 10.48 1.64
C GLY A 17 5.79 9.42 1.60
N VAL A 18 5.89 8.42 0.72
CA VAL A 18 4.97 7.27 0.71
C VAL A 18 5.57 6.12 1.51
N ASP A 19 4.83 5.63 2.51
CA ASP A 19 5.20 4.48 3.33
C ASP A 19 4.01 3.52 3.46
N PHE A 20 4.03 2.45 2.66
CA PHE A 20 2.96 1.45 2.64
C PHE A 20 2.88 0.64 3.94
N LEU A 21 3.99 0.47 4.66
CA LEU A 21 3.99 -0.20 5.95
C LEU A 21 3.19 0.62 6.97
N HIS A 22 3.43 1.93 7.01
CA HIS A 22 2.71 2.83 7.90
C HIS A 22 1.20 2.85 7.58
N ILE A 23 0.86 3.02 6.30
CA ILE A 23 -0.52 3.03 5.81
C ILE A 23 -1.24 1.73 6.21
N LYS A 24 -0.67 0.56 5.88
CA LYS A 24 -1.32 -0.73 6.14
C LYS A 24 -1.49 -0.99 7.64
N LYS A 25 -0.48 -0.68 8.46
CA LYS A 25 -0.59 -0.82 9.93
C LYS A 25 -1.71 0.02 10.50
N HIS A 26 -1.85 1.27 10.04
CA HIS A 26 -2.91 2.15 10.51
C HIS A 26 -4.29 1.61 10.16
N TYR A 27 -4.55 1.30 8.89
CA TYR A 27 -5.89 0.88 8.46
C TYR A 27 -6.29 -0.51 8.98
N TYR A 28 -5.41 -1.51 8.89
CA TYR A 28 -5.75 -2.87 9.31
C TYR A 28 -5.63 -3.10 10.81
N GLY A 29 -4.85 -2.28 11.52
CA GLY A 29 -4.61 -2.43 12.97
C GLY A 29 -5.57 -1.64 13.85
N SER A 30 -5.92 -0.40 13.47
CA SER A 30 -6.70 0.51 14.32
C SER A 30 -8.22 0.26 14.23
N HIS A 31 -8.73 -0.13 13.07
CA HIS A 31 -10.17 -0.31 12.85
C HIS A 31 -10.67 -1.68 13.33
N ALA A 32 -10.66 -1.91 14.65
CA ALA A 32 -11.08 -3.19 15.24
C ALA A 32 -12.55 -3.54 14.95
N ALA A 33 -13.42 -2.55 14.72
CA ALA A 33 -14.81 -2.78 14.34
C ALA A 33 -14.95 -3.39 12.93
N ILE A 34 -14.00 -3.12 12.03
CA ILE A 34 -14.01 -3.60 10.64
C ILE A 34 -13.14 -4.85 10.51
N ASN A 35 -11.97 -4.86 11.16
CA ASN A 35 -11.05 -5.99 11.17
C ASN A 35 -10.73 -6.43 12.61
N PRO A 36 -11.62 -7.20 13.26
CA PRO A 36 -11.42 -7.68 14.63
C PRO A 36 -10.14 -8.52 14.79
N THR A 37 -9.73 -9.21 13.73
CA THR A 37 -8.54 -10.08 13.74
C THR A 37 -7.23 -9.30 13.68
N ARG A 38 -7.27 -8.02 13.26
CA ARG A 38 -6.10 -7.16 13.01
C ARG A 38 -5.06 -7.77 12.07
N ILE A 39 -5.47 -8.72 11.23
CA ILE A 39 -4.60 -9.31 10.22
C ILE A 39 -4.32 -8.25 9.16
N VAL A 40 -3.04 -8.03 8.88
CA VAL A 40 -2.57 -7.17 7.78
C VAL A 40 -2.26 -8.09 6.59
N PRO A 41 -2.95 -7.95 5.45
CA PRO A 41 -2.66 -8.77 4.28
C PRO A 41 -1.30 -8.40 3.67
N ILE A 42 -0.58 -9.39 3.12
CA ILE A 42 0.69 -9.16 2.39
C ILE A 42 0.44 -8.26 1.17
N GLY A 43 -0.69 -8.44 0.50
CA GLY A 43 -1.05 -7.68 -0.71
C GLY A 43 -0.31 -8.18 -1.95
N PRO A 44 -0.72 -7.73 -3.14
CA PRO A 44 -0.02 -8.04 -4.39
C PRO A 44 1.28 -7.23 -4.51
N GLU A 45 2.23 -7.74 -5.29
CA GLU A 45 3.39 -6.98 -5.76
C GLU A 45 2.91 -6.03 -6.88
N ILE A 46 3.13 -4.73 -6.71
CA ILE A 46 2.68 -3.69 -7.64
C ILE A 46 3.88 -2.84 -8.06
N GLU A 47 4.15 -2.80 -9.36
CA GLU A 47 5.15 -1.93 -9.97
C GLU A 47 4.56 -0.53 -10.21
N TYR A 48 4.62 0.32 -9.19
CA TYR A 48 4.07 1.69 -9.25
C TYR A 48 4.80 2.62 -10.22
N THR A 49 6.03 2.28 -10.60
CA THR A 49 6.85 3.04 -11.56
C THR A 49 6.70 2.54 -12.98
N ALA A 50 5.83 1.55 -13.22
CA ALA A 50 5.56 1.04 -14.56
C ALA A 50 5.11 2.17 -15.51
N PRO A 51 5.61 2.19 -16.76
CA PRO A 51 5.19 3.19 -17.74
C PRO A 51 3.68 3.20 -17.94
N HIS A 52 3.12 4.41 -18.08
CA HIS A 52 1.69 4.60 -18.32
C HIS A 52 1.43 5.39 -19.61
N ASP A 53 0.32 5.10 -20.30
CA ASP A 53 -0.05 5.74 -21.57
C ASP A 53 -0.83 7.06 -21.40
N ARG A 54 -0.52 7.83 -20.34
CA ARG A 54 -1.20 9.12 -20.08
C ARG A 54 -0.91 10.18 -21.14
N ALA A 55 0.22 10.07 -21.84
CA ALA A 55 0.60 11.00 -22.89
C ALA A 55 -0.40 11.05 -24.05
N ARG A 56 -1.08 9.93 -24.37
CA ARG A 56 -2.10 9.88 -25.43
C ARG A 56 -3.33 10.74 -25.17
N LEU A 57 -3.63 11.03 -23.89
CA LEU A 57 -4.83 11.78 -23.52
C LEU A 57 -4.71 13.30 -23.74
N GLY A 58 -3.54 13.78 -24.15
CA GLY A 58 -3.26 15.21 -24.28
C GLY A 58 -3.10 15.89 -22.92
N GLN A 59 -2.36 17.00 -22.88
CA GLN A 59 -2.36 17.86 -21.69
C GLN A 59 -3.71 18.58 -21.68
N GLY A 60 -4.56 18.29 -20.69
CA GLY A 60 -5.77 19.06 -20.49
C GLY A 60 -5.36 20.51 -20.20
N THR A 61 -5.41 21.37 -21.21
CA THR A 61 -5.29 22.81 -21.04
C THR A 61 -6.50 23.23 -20.19
N LEU A 62 -6.25 23.53 -18.92
CA LEU A 62 -7.21 24.25 -18.09
C LEU A 62 -7.35 25.64 -18.74
N HIS A 63 -8.42 25.82 -19.52
CA HIS A 63 -8.86 27.12 -20.01
C HIS A 63 -9.55 27.89 -18.88
#